data_AF-A0A0F9JBU9-F1
#
_entry.id   AF-A0A0F9JBU9-F1
#
_cell.length_a   1.000
_cell.length_b   1.000
_cell.length_c   1.000
_cell.angle_alpha   90.00
_cell.angle_beta   90.00
_cell.angle_gamma   90.00
#
_symmetry.space_group_name_H-M   'P 1'
#
loop_
_entity.id
_entity.type
_entity.pdbx_description
1 polymer ?
#
loop_
_entity_poly.entity_id
_entity_poly.type
_entity_poly.pdbx_seq_one_letter_code
_entity_poly.pdbx_strand_id
1 'polypeptide(L)'
;MADVQIHYSETGANLYMLVERVSDNKVRDVVAGAWDTFAVADLGDYDTAGAETPAASYRYLFTFPALAAGDYIVKIFRRAGGAPAIADLLVGDGLVHWDGSAVMQLGTVDSTGQGMSMAKALEVAVAILAGKASYVSATGVWTVKGRDGTTTIYEGTLASQGGRTASTIS
;
A
#
# COMPACT_ATOMS: atom_id res chain seq x y z
N MET A 1 -5.54 2.53 14.30
CA MET A 1 -5.52 1.26 13.55
C MET A 1 -5.94 1.57 12.15
N ALA A 2 -5.23 1.05 11.15
CA ALA A 2 -5.62 1.20 9.77
C ALA A 2 -6.50 0.03 9.36
N ASP A 3 -7.49 0.30 8.52
CA ASP A 3 -8.44 -0.71 8.08
C ASP A 3 -8.28 -0.95 6.57
N VAL A 4 -8.36 -2.23 6.18
CA VAL A 4 -8.55 -2.61 4.78
C VAL A 4 -10.04 -2.57 4.49
N GLN A 5 -10.44 -1.93 3.39
CA GLN A 5 -11.83 -1.78 3.01
C GLN A 5 -12.11 -2.45 1.67
N ILE A 6 -13.24 -3.16 1.59
CA ILE A 6 -13.79 -3.66 0.33
C ILE A 6 -15.29 -3.37 0.25
N HIS A 7 -15.80 -3.22 -0.97
CA HIS A 7 -17.23 -3.28 -1.26
C HIS A 7 -17.58 -4.70 -1.73
N TYR A 8 -18.60 -5.33 -1.15
CA TYR A 8 -19.04 -6.66 -1.53
C TYR A 8 -20.51 -6.68 -1.93
N SER A 9 -20.89 -7.55 -2.88
CA SER A 9 -22.21 -7.55 -3.50
C SER A 9 -23.37 -7.96 -2.58
N GLU A 10 -23.07 -8.47 -1.39
CA GLU A 10 -24.06 -8.95 -0.41
C GLU A 10 -23.84 -8.28 0.94
N THR A 11 -24.93 -7.99 1.67
CA THR A 11 -24.90 -7.53 3.07
C THR A 11 -24.89 -8.73 4.03
N GLY A 12 -24.36 -8.55 5.24
CA GLY A 12 -24.27 -9.62 6.24
C GLY A 12 -23.38 -10.82 5.84
N ALA A 13 -22.52 -10.66 4.85
CA ALA A 13 -21.62 -11.70 4.39
C ALA A 13 -20.55 -12.01 5.43
N ASN A 14 -20.23 -13.30 5.60
CA ASN A 14 -19.16 -13.75 6.47
C ASN A 14 -17.82 -13.68 5.72
N LEU A 15 -17.18 -12.52 5.75
CA LEU A 15 -15.89 -12.29 5.10
C LEU A 15 -14.74 -12.37 6.11
N TYR A 16 -13.60 -12.87 5.66
CA TYR A 16 -12.37 -12.84 6.43
C TYR A 16 -11.16 -12.52 5.55
N MET A 17 -10.12 -12.01 6.20
CA MET A 17 -8.89 -11.58 5.57
C MET A 17 -7.73 -12.46 6.05
N LEU A 18 -6.84 -12.83 5.13
CA LEU A 18 -5.52 -13.37 5.39
C LEU A 18 -4.47 -12.32 5.00
N VAL A 19 -3.37 -12.28 5.74
CA VAL A 19 -2.23 -11.39 5.47
C VAL A 19 -0.98 -12.23 5.29
N GLU A 20 -0.29 -12.06 4.16
CA GLU A 20 0.95 -12.75 3.82
C GLU A 20 2.08 -11.71 3.68
N ARG A 21 3.25 -12.02 4.22
CA ARG A 21 4.44 -11.19 4.07
C ARG A 21 5.17 -11.54 2.78
N VAL A 22 5.44 -10.53 1.96
CA VAL A 22 6.05 -10.71 0.62
C VAL A 22 7.48 -11.22 0.71
N SER A 23 8.24 -10.82 1.75
CA SER A 23 9.67 -11.14 1.84
C SER A 23 9.98 -12.64 1.97
N ASP A 24 9.07 -13.43 2.55
CA ASP A 24 9.29 -14.84 2.86
C ASP A 24 8.05 -15.73 2.76
N ASN A 25 6.95 -15.20 2.21
CA ASN A 25 5.67 -15.91 2.02
C ASN A 25 5.09 -16.51 3.31
N LYS A 26 5.39 -15.91 4.47
CA LYS A 26 4.78 -16.30 5.75
C LYS A 26 3.39 -15.69 5.88
N VAL A 27 2.45 -16.44 6.46
CA VAL A 27 1.11 -15.96 6.78
C VAL A 27 1.10 -15.42 8.21
N ARG A 28 0.29 -14.39 8.45
CA ARG A 28 0.10 -13.84 9.77
C ARG A 28 -0.82 -14.75 10.58
N ASP A 29 -0.27 -15.39 11.61
CA ASP A 29 -1.06 -16.00 12.67
C ASP A 29 -1.52 -14.90 13.63
N VAL A 30 -2.83 -14.67 13.66
CA VAL A 30 -3.43 -13.61 14.48
C VAL A 30 -3.68 -14.08 15.92
N VAL A 31 -3.78 -15.38 16.15
CA VAL A 31 -3.97 -15.98 17.47
C VAL A 31 -2.66 -16.00 18.24
N ALA A 32 -1.59 -16.53 17.65
CA ALA A 32 -0.25 -16.52 18.23
C ALA A 32 0.43 -15.15 18.13
N GLY A 33 -0.05 -14.27 17.24
CA GLY A 33 0.56 -12.98 17.01
C GLY A 33 1.95 -13.07 16.38
N ALA A 34 2.21 -14.10 15.56
CA ALA A 34 3.50 -14.39 14.94
C ALA A 34 3.39 -14.57 13.42
N TRP A 35 4.53 -14.70 12.73
CA TRP A 35 4.58 -15.11 11.33
C TRP A 35 4.76 -16.61 11.27
N ASP A 36 3.91 -17.29 10.51
CA ASP A 36 3.90 -18.75 10.44
C ASP A 36 3.94 -19.27 9.00
N THR A 37 4.33 -20.53 8.84
CA THR A 37 4.19 -21.26 7.57
C THR A 37 2.72 -21.61 7.39
N PHE A 38 2.15 -21.26 6.24
CA PHE A 38 0.76 -21.60 5.94
C PHE A 38 0.51 -23.12 6.05
N ALA A 39 -0.36 -23.50 6.98
CA ALA A 39 -0.90 -24.85 7.10
C ALA A 39 -2.43 -24.82 7.00
N VAL A 40 -3.00 -25.73 6.19
CA VAL A 40 -4.47 -25.80 5.98
C VAL A 40 -5.22 -26.12 7.27
N ALA A 41 -4.60 -26.87 8.18
CA ALA A 41 -5.19 -27.22 9.48
C ALA A 41 -5.39 -25.98 10.38
N ASP A 42 -4.59 -24.94 10.18
CA ASP A 42 -4.51 -23.76 11.05
C ASP A 42 -5.18 -22.53 10.39
N LEU A 43 -6.02 -22.74 9.37
CA LEU A 43 -6.68 -21.66 8.64
C LEU A 43 -7.52 -20.74 9.55
N GLY A 44 -8.03 -21.31 10.66
CA GLY A 44 -8.78 -20.61 11.70
C GLY A 44 -7.93 -19.81 12.69
N ASP A 45 -6.60 -19.87 12.58
CA ASP A 45 -5.68 -19.03 13.36
C ASP A 45 -5.15 -17.85 12.52
N TYR A 46 -5.34 -17.91 11.20
CA TYR A 46 -4.86 -16.90 10.25
C TYR A 46 -5.93 -15.87 9.87
N ASP A 47 -7.21 -16.10 10.21
CA ASP A 47 -8.33 -15.29 9.77
C ASP A 47 -8.54 -14.03 10.62
N THR A 48 -8.64 -12.89 9.94
CA THR A 48 -9.18 -11.67 10.53
C THR A 48 -10.60 -11.44 10.01
N ALA A 49 -11.60 -11.52 10.89
CA ALA A 49 -12.99 -11.32 10.50
C ALA A 49 -13.25 -9.87 10.02
N GLY A 50 -14.02 -9.74 8.94
CA GLY A 50 -14.49 -8.45 8.43
C GLY A 50 -15.82 -8.06 9.05
N ALA A 51 -16.01 -6.75 9.27
CA ALA A 51 -17.27 -6.19 9.75
C ALA A 51 -17.91 -5.29 8.70
N GLU A 52 -19.18 -5.53 8.37
CA GLU A 52 -19.96 -4.62 7.53
C GLU A 52 -20.26 -3.33 8.31
N THR A 53 -19.70 -2.20 7.88
CA THR A 53 -19.77 -0.94 8.65
C THR A 53 -20.02 0.29 7.76
N PRO A 54 -21.18 0.97 7.92
CA PRO A 54 -22.32 0.59 8.77
C PRO A 54 -22.99 -0.73 8.33
N ALA A 55 -23.85 -1.31 9.17
CA ALA A 55 -24.62 -2.50 8.78
C ALA A 55 -25.48 -2.24 7.52
N ALA A 56 -25.60 -3.24 6.65
CA ALA A 56 -26.32 -3.16 5.36
C ALA A 56 -25.79 -2.08 4.39
N SER A 57 -24.51 -1.73 4.48
CA SER A 57 -23.87 -0.72 3.62
C SER A 57 -23.09 -1.31 2.44
N TYR A 58 -22.98 -2.63 2.35
CA TYR A 58 -22.12 -3.36 1.41
C TYR A 58 -20.62 -3.06 1.59
N ARG A 59 -20.24 -2.29 2.62
CA ARG A 59 -18.87 -1.87 2.92
C ARG A 59 -18.34 -2.67 4.09
N TYR A 60 -17.30 -3.46 3.84
CA TYR A 60 -16.66 -4.30 4.83
C TYR A 60 -15.30 -3.73 5.19
N LEU A 61 -15.02 -3.69 6.49
CA LEU A 61 -13.76 -3.26 7.06
C LEU A 61 -13.08 -4.43 7.75
N PHE A 62 -11.77 -4.54 7.55
CA PHE A 62 -10.90 -5.50 8.22
C PHE A 62 -9.81 -4.73 8.94
N THR A 63 -9.61 -5.02 10.22
CA THR A 63 -8.52 -4.42 10.97
C THR A 63 -7.19 -4.98 10.47
N PHE A 64 -6.31 -4.12 9.97
CA PHE A 64 -4.96 -4.54 9.60
C PHE A 64 -4.14 -4.79 10.89
N PRO A 65 -3.48 -5.93 11.04
CA PRO A 65 -2.71 -6.23 12.24
C PRO A 65 -1.55 -5.24 12.41
N ALA A 66 -1.15 -4.99 13.66
CA ALA A 66 0.01 -4.16 13.95
C ALA A 66 1.30 -4.90 13.54
N LEU A 67 1.80 -4.59 12.34
CA LEU A 67 2.99 -5.21 11.75
C LEU A 67 4.13 -4.19 11.60
N ALA A 68 5.35 -4.70 11.42
CA ALA A 68 6.47 -3.86 11.01
C ALA A 68 6.25 -3.32 9.59
N ALA A 69 6.85 -2.18 9.26
CA ALA A 69 6.75 -1.62 7.92
C ALA A 69 7.27 -2.62 6.86
N GLY A 70 6.60 -2.69 5.71
CA GLY A 70 6.92 -3.62 4.64
C GLY A 70 5.77 -3.89 3.68
N ASP A 71 6.02 -4.79 2.72
CA ASP A 71 5.04 -5.17 1.71
C ASP A 71 4.31 -6.47 2.10
N TYR A 72 2.99 -6.45 1.92
CA TYR A 72 2.10 -7.52 2.31
C TYR A 72 1.12 -7.84 1.19
N ILE A 73 0.73 -9.09 1.07
CA ILE A 73 -0.41 -9.51 0.26
C ILE A 73 -1.59 -9.71 1.21
N VAL A 74 -2.70 -9.08 0.88
CA VAL A 74 -3.97 -9.24 1.59
C VAL A 74 -4.90 -10.03 0.70
N LYS A 75 -5.53 -11.07 1.24
CA LYS A 75 -6.52 -11.89 0.55
C LYS A 75 -7.80 -11.93 1.36
N ILE A 76 -8.93 -11.67 0.72
CA ILE A 76 -10.25 -11.63 1.35
C ILE A 76 -11.08 -12.76 0.78
N PHE A 77 -11.63 -13.57 1.67
CA PHE A 77 -12.43 -14.74 1.34
C PHE A 77 -13.83 -14.62 1.95
N ARG A 78 -14.80 -15.26 1.31
CA ARG A 78 -16.14 -15.48 1.86
C ARG A 78 -16.25 -16.89 2.40
N ARG A 79 -16.61 -17.01 3.69
CA ARG A 79 -16.89 -18.30 4.31
C ARG A 79 -18.19 -18.89 3.79
N ALA A 80 -18.15 -20.16 3.42
CA ALA A 80 -19.35 -20.94 3.19
C ALA A 80 -20.03 -21.37 4.51
N GLY A 81 -19.29 -21.45 5.62
CA GLY A 81 -19.75 -21.91 6.92
C GLY A 81 -19.31 -21.04 8.10
N GLY A 82 -19.29 -21.63 9.30
CA GLY A 82 -18.90 -20.93 10.53
C GLY A 82 -17.39 -20.72 10.68
N ALA A 83 -16.58 -21.65 10.17
CA ALA A 83 -15.11 -21.62 10.25
C ALA A 83 -14.48 -21.42 8.86
N PRO A 84 -13.30 -20.79 8.76
CA PRO A 84 -12.54 -20.71 7.52
C PRO A 84 -12.23 -22.10 6.93
N ALA A 85 -12.32 -22.23 5.62
CA ALA A 85 -12.01 -23.46 4.90
C ALA A 85 -11.24 -23.17 3.60
N ILE A 86 -10.37 -24.11 3.18
CA ILE A 86 -9.57 -23.94 1.95
C ILE A 86 -10.44 -23.82 0.68
N ALA A 87 -11.69 -24.28 0.74
CA ALA A 87 -12.66 -24.19 -0.35
C ALA A 87 -13.46 -22.88 -0.33
N ASP A 88 -13.21 -21.98 0.63
CA ASP A 88 -13.87 -20.68 0.69
C ASP A 88 -13.54 -19.84 -0.55
N LEU A 89 -14.51 -19.03 -0.97
CA LEU A 89 -14.41 -18.27 -2.21
C LEU A 89 -13.50 -17.05 -2.00
N LEU A 90 -12.45 -16.93 -2.82
CA LEU A 90 -11.67 -15.69 -2.90
C LEU A 90 -12.53 -14.57 -3.50
N VAL A 91 -12.72 -13.50 -2.73
CA VAL A 91 -13.53 -12.33 -3.10
C VAL A 91 -12.65 -11.19 -3.62
N GLY A 92 -11.43 -11.08 -3.12
CA GLY A 92 -10.47 -10.09 -3.61
C GLY A 92 -9.10 -10.30 -2.99
N ASP A 93 -8.10 -9.74 -3.64
CA ASP A 93 -6.72 -9.72 -3.17
C ASP A 93 -6.03 -8.40 -3.55
N GLY A 94 -4.91 -8.12 -2.90
CA GLY A 94 -4.13 -6.93 -3.19
C GLY A 94 -2.77 -6.93 -2.53
N LEU A 95 -1.81 -6.32 -3.21
CA LEU A 95 -0.52 -5.95 -2.63
C LEU A 95 -0.71 -4.62 -1.89
N VAL A 96 -0.25 -4.55 -0.64
CA VAL A 96 -0.30 -3.34 0.19
C VAL A 96 1.07 -3.04 0.76
N HIS A 97 1.44 -1.75 0.78
CA HIS A 97 2.61 -1.30 1.51
C HIS A 97 2.15 -0.77 2.86
N TRP A 98 2.78 -1.22 3.94
CA TRP A 98 2.50 -0.75 5.30
C TRP A 98 3.69 0.07 5.77
N ASP A 99 3.47 1.32 6.18
CA ASP A 99 4.54 2.20 6.66
C ASP A 99 4.81 2.09 8.18
N GLY A 100 4.08 1.21 8.88
CA GLY A 100 4.09 1.10 10.33
C GLY A 100 2.91 1.79 11.03
N SER A 101 2.16 2.63 10.31
CA SER A 101 1.05 3.44 10.83
C SER A 101 -0.22 3.42 9.97
N ALA A 102 -0.07 3.33 8.64
CA ALA A 102 -1.15 3.34 7.67
C ALA A 102 -0.86 2.41 6.47
N VAL A 103 -1.94 1.88 5.90
CA VAL A 103 -1.87 1.12 4.65
C VAL A 103 -1.72 2.14 3.53
N MET A 104 -0.59 2.09 2.84
CA MET A 104 -0.33 2.88 1.65
C MET A 104 -0.78 2.09 0.42
N GLN A 105 -1.58 2.73 -0.41
CA GLN A 105 -1.91 2.21 -1.73
C GLN A 105 -0.62 2.24 -2.56
N LEU A 106 -0.20 1.11 -3.14
CA LEU A 106 0.96 1.02 -4.03
C LEU A 106 0.67 1.73 -5.37
N GLY A 107 0.61 3.06 -5.34
CA GLY A 107 1.03 3.88 -6.46
C GLY A 107 2.53 4.08 -6.31
N THR A 108 3.29 3.59 -7.29
CA THR A 108 4.76 3.64 -7.43
C THR A 108 5.51 4.33 -6.28
N VAL A 109 6.15 3.51 -5.44
CA VAL A 109 7.12 3.93 -4.42
C VAL A 109 8.25 4.70 -5.11
N ASP A 110 8.54 5.93 -4.70
CA ASP A 110 9.74 6.60 -5.18
C ASP A 110 11.01 5.95 -4.58
N SER A 111 12.19 6.27 -5.08
CA SER A 111 13.45 5.68 -4.60
C SER A 111 13.79 5.97 -3.13
N THR A 112 12.94 6.73 -2.41
CA THR A 112 13.07 7.08 -0.99
C THR A 112 12.06 6.35 -0.09
N GLY A 113 11.20 5.48 -0.64
CA GLY A 113 10.21 4.74 0.14
C GLY A 113 8.99 5.56 0.53
N GLN A 114 8.86 6.80 0.03
CA GLN A 114 7.67 7.61 0.23
C GLN A 114 6.69 7.29 -0.91
N GLY A 115 5.52 6.75 -0.58
CA GLY A 115 4.51 6.44 -1.59
C GLY A 115 4.11 7.70 -2.36
N MET A 116 4.32 7.71 -3.69
CA MET A 116 3.92 8.81 -4.56
C MET A 116 2.72 8.38 -5.40
N SER A 117 1.58 9.08 -5.27
CA SER A 117 0.44 8.77 -6.12
C SER A 117 0.77 8.99 -7.60
N MET A 118 0.16 8.23 -8.52
CA MET A 118 0.38 8.41 -9.96
C MET A 118 0.05 9.83 -10.43
N ALA A 119 -0.97 10.47 -9.82
CA ALA A 119 -1.31 11.86 -10.09
C ALA A 119 -0.16 12.81 -9.73
N LYS A 120 0.52 12.55 -8.61
CA LYS A 120 1.66 13.34 -8.17
C LYS A 120 2.91 13.08 -9.01
N ALA A 121 3.16 11.82 -9.38
CA ALA A 121 4.24 11.45 -10.29
C ALA A 121 4.07 12.11 -11.67
N LEU A 122 2.85 12.11 -12.20
CA LEU A 122 2.53 12.80 -13.45
C LEU A 122 2.70 14.31 -13.33
N GLU A 123 2.27 14.90 -12.21
CA GLU A 123 2.46 16.33 -11.94
C GLU A 123 3.95 16.70 -11.93
N VAL A 124 4.79 15.89 -11.27
CA VAL A 124 6.25 16.07 -11.23
C VAL A 124 6.85 15.92 -12.63
N ALA A 125 6.49 14.88 -13.38
CA ALA A 125 6.99 14.69 -14.74
C ALA A 125 6.62 15.86 -15.68
N VAL A 126 5.38 16.33 -15.61
CA VAL A 126 4.90 17.49 -16.37
C VAL A 126 5.62 18.76 -15.95
N ALA A 127 5.84 18.97 -14.65
CA ALA A 127 6.58 20.13 -14.14
C ALA A 127 8.04 20.14 -14.61
N ILE A 128 8.70 18.98 -14.65
CA ILE A 128 10.05 18.84 -15.19
C ILE A 128 10.08 19.18 -16.69
N LEU A 129 9.16 18.60 -17.47
CA LEU A 129 9.03 18.87 -18.91
C LEU A 129 8.69 20.35 -19.19
N ALA A 130 7.96 21.01 -18.30
CA ALA A 130 7.64 22.43 -18.37
C ALA A 130 8.77 23.36 -17.87
N GLY A 131 9.95 22.83 -17.55
CA GLY A 131 11.09 23.62 -17.06
C GLY A 131 10.90 24.21 -15.66
N LYS A 132 10.00 23.63 -14.85
CA LYS A 132 9.73 24.06 -13.47
C LYS A 132 10.55 23.31 -12.43
N ALA A 133 11.56 22.56 -12.88
CA ALA A 133 12.57 21.97 -12.01
C ALA A 133 13.80 22.87 -11.92
N SER A 134 14.32 23.06 -10.71
CA SER A 134 15.52 23.84 -10.42
C SER A 134 16.53 22.97 -9.68
N TYR A 135 17.81 23.17 -9.97
CA TYR A 135 18.92 22.50 -9.30
C TYR A 135 19.84 23.53 -8.67
N VAL A 136 20.09 23.37 -7.37
CA VAL A 136 21.05 24.19 -6.62
C VAL A 136 22.35 23.41 -6.48
N SER A 137 23.33 23.73 -7.32
CA SER A 137 24.60 23.03 -7.38
C SER A 137 25.43 23.08 -6.09
N ALA A 138 25.26 24.14 -5.29
CA ALA A 138 25.95 24.30 -4.01
C ALA A 138 25.51 23.30 -2.94
N THR A 139 24.25 22.85 -3.00
CA THR A 139 23.65 21.94 -2.01
C THR A 139 23.33 20.57 -2.58
N GLY A 140 23.44 20.39 -3.90
CA GLY A 140 22.99 19.17 -4.58
C GLY A 140 21.47 18.99 -4.56
N VAL A 141 20.72 20.02 -4.17
CA VAL A 141 19.27 19.95 -4.00
C VAL A 141 18.58 20.18 -5.34
N TRP A 142 17.69 19.26 -5.69
CA TRP A 142 16.78 19.34 -6.82
C TRP A 142 15.38 19.68 -6.28
N THR A 143 14.79 20.77 -6.76
CA THR A 143 13.46 21.23 -6.36
C THR A 143 12.55 21.26 -7.57
N VAL A 144 11.39 20.63 -7.50
CA VAL A 144 10.35 20.72 -8.53
C VAL A 144 9.23 21.60 -8.01
N LYS A 145 8.87 22.63 -8.77
CA LYS A 145 7.75 23.51 -8.45
C LYS A 145 6.46 23.02 -9.13
N GLY A 146 5.34 23.20 -8.44
CA GLY A 146 4.02 22.95 -8.99
C GLY A 146 3.65 23.92 -10.11
N ARG A 147 2.45 23.77 -10.65
CA ARG A 147 1.94 24.61 -11.77
C ARG A 147 1.94 26.11 -11.45
N ASP A 148 1.79 26.47 -10.18
CA ASP A 148 1.84 27.85 -9.69
C ASP A 148 3.25 28.47 -9.70
N GLY A 149 4.29 27.69 -10.02
CA GLY A 149 5.70 28.11 -10.00
C GLY A 149 6.25 28.41 -8.60
N THR A 150 5.46 28.19 -7.55
CA THR A 150 5.74 28.66 -6.19
C THR A 150 5.81 27.50 -5.21
N THR A 151 4.80 26.62 -5.23
CA THR A 151 4.71 25.46 -4.35
C THR A 151 5.79 24.44 -4.70
N THR A 152 6.62 24.06 -3.74
CA THR A 152 7.53 22.91 -3.92
C THR A 152 6.70 21.63 -3.85
N ILE A 153 6.71 20.83 -4.91
CA ILE A 153 6.02 19.54 -4.97
C ILE A 153 6.95 18.35 -4.78
N TYR A 154 8.26 18.57 -4.92
CA TYR A 154 9.31 17.60 -4.63
C TYR A 154 10.62 18.32 -4.30
N GLU A 155 11.34 17.81 -3.32
CA GLU A 155 12.70 18.22 -2.99
C GLU A 155 13.54 16.98 -2.70
N GLY A 156 14.69 16.85 -3.35
CA GLY A 156 15.59 15.71 -3.15
C GLY A 156 17.05 16.12 -3.29
N THR A 157 17.94 15.45 -2.56
CA THR A 157 19.39 15.67 -2.67
C THR A 157 19.99 14.61 -3.58
N LEU A 158 20.62 15.04 -4.67
CA LEU A 158 21.41 14.13 -5.51
C LEU A 158 22.74 13.88 -4.81
N ALA A 159 22.99 12.63 -4.38
CA ALA A 159 24.32 12.22 -3.95
C ALA A 159 25.30 12.43 -5.12
N SER A 160 26.53 12.85 -4.79
CA SER A 160 27.57 13.40 -5.65
C SER A 160 28.11 12.51 -6.79
N GLN A 161 27.37 11.50 -7.26
CA GLN A 161 27.81 10.64 -8.35
C GLN A 161 27.21 11.03 -9.71
N GLY A 162 28.05 11.65 -10.52
CA GLY A 162 28.13 11.36 -11.95
C GLY A 162 27.05 11.96 -12.85
N GLY A 163 27.23 13.23 -13.19
CA GLY A 163 26.94 13.80 -14.51
C GLY A 163 25.58 13.50 -15.13
N ARG A 164 24.61 14.41 -14.94
CA ARG A 164 23.54 14.64 -15.91
C ARG A 164 23.39 16.13 -16.14
N THR A 165 23.99 16.61 -17.23
CA THR A 165 23.84 17.97 -17.72
C THR A 165 22.43 18.10 -18.30
N ALA A 166 21.62 19.03 -17.77
CA ALA A 166 20.36 19.39 -18.40
C ALA A 166 20.67 20.04 -19.75
N SER A 167 20.26 19.40 -20.84
CA SER A 167 20.22 20.03 -22.16
C SER A 167 19.10 21.07 -22.14
N THR A 168 19.44 22.35 -22.22
CA THR A 168 18.48 23.39 -22.62
C THR A 168 17.98 23.06 -24.02
N ILE A 169 16.69 22.77 -24.16
CA ILE A 169 16.01 22.84 -25.45
C ILE A 169 15.71 24.31 -25.67
N SER A 170 16.49 24.96 -26.53
CA SER A 170 16.17 26.28 -27.10
C SER A 170 15.30 26.12 -28.33
#